data_AF-A0A8J8J7G3-F1
#
_entry.id   AF-A0A8J8J7G3-F1
#
_cell.length_a   1.000
_cell.length_b   1.000
_cell.length_c   1.000
_cell.angle_alpha   90.00
_cell.angle_beta   90.00
_cell.angle_gamma   90.00
#
_symmetry.space_group_name_H-M   'P 1'
#
loop_
_entity.id
_entity.type
_entity.pdbx_description
1 polymer ?
#
loop_
_entity_poly.entity_id
_entity_poly.type
_entity_poly.pdbx_seq_one_letter_code
_entity_poly.pdbx_strand_id
1 'polypeptide(L)'
;MKPYRGLAIIFGFYALGEMVSSGLNLPVPGSVLGMLFLLSALLSGAMKLEWVENEAELFVKNMSVLFIPPGVGIVTYLGLIKAQLVPISVALVISFVVTLFVTAKTVEVVRR
;
A
#
# COMPACT_ATOMS: atom_id res chain seq x y z
N MET A 1 13.04 -25.09 0.50
CA MET A 1 13.15 -24.46 -0.83
C MET A 1 14.08 -23.26 -0.74
N LYS A 2 14.82 -22.90 -1.79
CA LYS A 2 15.81 -21.81 -1.72
C LYS A 2 15.11 -20.48 -1.33
N PRO A 3 15.53 -19.78 -0.26
CA PRO A 3 14.82 -18.64 0.35
C PRO A 3 14.73 -17.37 -0.51
N TYR A 4 15.15 -17.45 -1.77
CA TYR A 4 15.20 -16.34 -2.72
C TYR A 4 14.08 -16.40 -3.76
N ARG A 5 13.32 -17.51 -3.82
CA ARG A 5 12.27 -17.68 -4.83
C ARG A 5 11.08 -16.78 -4.56
N GLY A 6 10.57 -16.74 -3.33
CA GLY A 6 9.43 -15.86 -2.98
C GLY A 6 9.78 -14.39 -3.16
N LEU A 7 10.99 -13.99 -2.75
CA LEU A 7 11.53 -12.64 -2.97
C LEU A 7 11.54 -12.26 -4.45
N ALA A 8 12.11 -13.10 -5.32
CA ALA A 8 12.19 -12.83 -6.74
C ALA A 8 10.79 -12.70 -7.38
N ILE A 9 9.82 -13.50 -6.92
CA ILE A 9 8.44 -13.41 -7.37
C ILE A 9 7.81 -12.09 -6.93
N ILE A 10 7.89 -11.72 -5.65
CA ILE A 10 7.33 -10.47 -5.11
C ILE A 10 7.90 -9.26 -5.85
N PHE A 11 9.23 -9.17 -5.93
CA PHE A 11 9.90 -8.06 -6.61
C PHE A 11 9.68 -8.08 -8.12
N GLY A 12 9.53 -9.26 -8.74
CA GLY A 12 9.17 -9.40 -10.14
C GLY A 12 7.80 -8.82 -10.45
N PHE A 13 6.78 -9.17 -9.66
CA PHE A 13 5.44 -8.59 -9.81
C PHE A 13 5.39 -7.11 -9.49
N TYR A 14 6.14 -6.65 -8.49
CA TYR A 14 6.31 -5.22 -8.21
C TYR A 14 6.89 -4.48 -9.42
N ALA A 15 7.98 -4.99 -10.01
CA ALA A 15 8.59 -4.40 -11.18
C ALA A 15 7.65 -4.38 -12.39
N LEU A 16 6.89 -5.46 -12.62
CA LEU A 16 5.85 -5.50 -13.66
C LEU A 16 4.76 -4.45 -13.42
N GLY A 17 4.26 -4.33 -12.18
CA GLY A 17 3.30 -3.30 -11.79
C GLY A 17 3.82 -1.88 -12.04
N GLU A 18 5.08 -1.63 -11.70
CA GLU A 18 5.74 -0.34 -11.90
C GLU A 18 5.95 -0.02 -13.38
N MET A 19 6.37 -1.00 -14.19
CA MET A 19 6.50 -0.85 -15.64
C MET A 19 5.16 -0.53 -16.31
N VAL A 20 4.08 -1.19 -15.89
CA VAL A 20 2.73 -0.94 -16.41
C VAL A 20 2.22 0.42 -15.96
N SER A 21 2.38 0.75 -14.67
CA SER A 21 1.99 2.05 -14.10
C SER A 21 2.66 3.20 -14.83
N SER A 22 3.99 3.13 -14.96
CA SER A 22 4.81 4.18 -15.58
C SER A 22 4.62 4.22 -17.10
N GLY A 23 4.48 3.06 -17.75
CA GLY A 23 4.30 2.99 -19.21
C GLY A 23 2.94 3.50 -19.69
N LEU A 24 1.87 3.24 -18.93
CA LEU A 24 0.51 3.68 -19.26
C LEU A 24 0.09 4.98 -18.53
N ASN A 25 0.98 5.57 -17.72
CA ASN A 25 0.69 6.75 -16.90
C ASN A 25 -0.59 6.61 -16.05
N LEU A 26 -0.77 5.45 -15.42
CA LEU A 26 -1.93 5.23 -14.55
C LEU A 26 -1.81 6.07 -13.27
N PRO A 27 -2.95 6.57 -12.73
CA PRO A 27 -2.97 7.28 -11.45
C PRO A 27 -2.78 6.35 -10.23
N VAL A 28 -2.53 5.05 -10.46
CA VAL A 28 -2.42 4.03 -9.43
C VAL A 28 -0.95 3.65 -9.28
N PRO A 29 -0.38 3.64 -8.07
CA PRO A 29 1.02 3.26 -7.87
C PRO A 29 1.32 1.84 -8.38
N GLY A 30 2.51 1.65 -8.95
CA GLY A 30 2.96 0.34 -9.45
C GLY A 30 2.96 -0.75 -8.39
N SER A 31 3.21 -0.41 -7.12
CA SER A 31 3.10 -1.34 -5.99
C SER A 31 1.71 -1.96 -5.85
N VAL A 32 0.64 -1.17 -6.04
CA VAL A 32 -0.74 -1.64 -5.96
C VAL A 32 -1.06 -2.55 -7.14
N LEU A 33 -0.63 -2.16 -8.35
CA LEU A 33 -0.80 -3.00 -9.54
C LEU A 33 -0.04 -4.33 -9.42
N GLY A 34 1.19 -4.32 -8.92
CA GLY A 34 1.96 -5.52 -8.66
C GLY A 34 1.28 -6.49 -7.68
N MET A 35 0.66 -5.96 -6.62
CA MET A 35 -0.16 -6.76 -5.70
C MET A 35 -1.38 -7.38 -6.40
N LEU A 36 -2.08 -6.62 -7.27
CA LEU A 36 -3.23 -7.13 -8.02
C LEU A 36 -2.83 -8.22 -9.03
N PHE A 37 -1.68 -8.08 -9.69
CA PHE A 37 -1.15 -9.10 -10.59
C PHE A 37 -0.75 -10.38 -9.84
N LEU A 38 -0.05 -10.24 -8.72
CA LEU A 38 0.31 -11.37 -7.86
C LEU A 38 -0.95 -12.10 -7.36
N LEU A 39 -1.96 -11.35 -6.91
CA LEU A 39 -3.25 -11.91 -6.50
C LEU A 39 -3.93 -12.67 -7.65
N SER A 40 -3.95 -12.10 -8.85
CA SER A 40 -4.53 -12.73 -10.04
C SER A 40 -3.80 -14.02 -10.42
N ALA A 41 -2.47 -14.06 -10.28
CA ALA A 41 -1.65 -15.26 -10.51
C ALA A 41 -1.92 -16.37 -9.47
N LEU A 42 -2.19 -16.00 -8.22
CA LEU A 42 -2.58 -16.93 -7.17
C LEU A 42 -4.00 -17.47 -7.39
N LEU A 43 -4.97 -16.60 -7.74
CA LEU A 43 -6.36 -16.99 -7.99
C LEU A 43 -6.52 -17.89 -9.22
N SER A 44 -5.70 -17.68 -10.25
CA SER A 44 -5.70 -18.53 -11.46
C SER A 44 -5.03 -19.89 -11.27
N GLY A 45 -4.40 -20.15 -10.11
CA GLY A 45 -3.69 -21.40 -9.84
C GLY A 45 -2.34 -21.52 -10.57
N ALA A 46 -1.92 -20.50 -11.31
CA ALA A 46 -0.61 -20.44 -11.97
C ALA A 46 0.55 -20.45 -10.96
N MET A 47 0.29 -20.02 -9.72
CA MET A 47 1.22 -20.03 -8.61
C MET A 47 0.62 -20.62 -7.34
N LYS A 48 1.47 -21.32 -6.57
CA LYS A 48 1.13 -21.80 -5.23
C LYS A 48 1.47 -20.76 -4.18
N LEU A 49 0.59 -20.59 -3.19
CA LEU A 49 0.78 -19.66 -2.07
C LEU A 49 2.09 -19.95 -1.31
N GLU A 50 2.38 -21.23 -1.10
CA GLU A 50 3.57 -21.77 -0.42
C GLU A 50 4.90 -21.23 -0.97
N TRP A 51 4.92 -20.77 -2.23
CA TRP A 51 6.14 -20.27 -2.89
C TRP A 51 6.51 -18.84 -2.50
N VAL A 52 5.55 -18.10 -1.92
CA VAL A 52 5.69 -16.67 -1.62
C VAL A 52 5.40 -16.37 -0.15
N GLU A 53 4.58 -17.20 0.49
CA GLU A 53 4.10 -17.04 1.87
C GLU A 53 5.25 -16.81 2.87
N ASN A 54 6.25 -17.69 2.89
CA ASN A 54 7.37 -17.59 3.84
C ASN A 54 8.11 -16.25 3.73
N GLU A 55 8.44 -15.82 2.52
CA GLU A 55 9.15 -14.57 2.30
C GLU A 55 8.26 -13.34 2.52
N ALA A 56 6.97 -13.42 2.15
CA ALA A 56 5.99 -12.36 2.41
C ALA A 56 5.77 -12.15 3.92
N GLU A 57 5.68 -13.22 4.70
CA GLU A 57 5.56 -13.14 6.17
C GLU A 57 6.75 -12.41 6.80
N LEU A 58 7.97 -12.56 6.26
CA LEU A 58 9.12 -11.82 6.75
C LEU A 58 8.96 -10.30 6.57
N PHE A 59 8.40 -9.85 5.44
CA PHE A 59 8.13 -8.42 5.22
C PHE A 59 7.02 -7.91 6.14
N VAL A 60 5.94 -8.68 6.29
CA VAL A 60 4.81 -8.31 7.16
C VAL A 60 5.25 -8.25 8.62
N LYS A 61 6.02 -9.23 9.08
CA LYS A 61 6.56 -9.28 10.45
C LYS A 61 7.50 -8.10 10.75
N ASN A 62 8.28 -7.66 9.76
CA ASN A 62 9.21 -6.55 9.91
C ASN A 62 8.68 -5.23 9.32
N MET A 63 7.37 -5.13 9.07
CA MET A 63 6.76 -3.98 8.40
C MET A 63 7.06 -2.65 9.11
N SER A 64 7.07 -2.65 10.44
CA SER A 64 7.43 -1.48 11.24
C SER A 64 8.83 -0.95 10.93
N VAL A 65 9.81 -1.83 10.68
CA VAL A 65 11.18 -1.44 10.30
C VAL A 65 11.20 -0.80 8.92
N LEU A 66 10.39 -1.31 7.99
CA LEU A 66 10.27 -0.77 6.62
C LEU A 66 9.60 0.61 6.58
N PHE A 67 8.86 0.99 7.62
CA PHE A 67 8.28 2.34 7.76
C PHE A 67 9.23 3.38 8.38
N ILE A 68 10.39 2.95 8.92
CA ILE A 68 11.36 3.88 9.50
C ILE A 68 11.91 4.87 8.46
N PRO A 69 12.36 4.46 7.26
CA PRO A 69 12.92 5.41 6.28
C PRO A 69 11.92 6.49 5.84
N PRO A 70 10.65 6.17 5.48
CA PRO A 70 9.63 7.19 5.23
C PRO A 70 9.40 8.11 6.44
N GLY A 71 9.37 7.55 7.66
CA GLY A 71 9.18 8.32 8.89
C GLY A 71 10.32 9.32 9.16
N VAL A 72 11.58 8.91 8.98
CA VAL A 72 12.74 9.80 9.08
C VAL A 72 12.71 10.88 8.00
N GLY A 73 12.20 10.57 6.80
CA GLY A 73 11.98 11.56 5.75
C GLY A 73 11.08 12.71 6.20
N ILE A 74 10.03 12.44 6.98
CA ILE A 74 9.11 13.46 7.51
C ILE A 74 9.82 14.42 8.47
N VAL A 75 10.84 13.96 9.20
CA VAL A 75 11.62 14.79 10.13
C VAL A 75 12.23 16.01 9.44
N THR A 76 12.60 15.87 8.17
CA THR A 76 13.16 16.96 7.35
C THR A 76 12.16 18.10 7.09
N TYR A 77 10.85 17.81 7.18
CA TYR A 77 9.77 18.77 6.95
C TYR A 77 9.12 19.28 8.25
N LEU A 78 9.68 18.98 9.43
CA LEU A 78 9.08 19.40 10.72
C LEU A 78 8.91 20.91 10.83
N GLY A 79 9.78 21.71 10.23
CA GLY A 79 9.62 23.17 10.20
C GLY A 79 8.36 23.60 9.46
N LEU A 80 8.10 23.01 8.29
CA LEU A 80 6.90 23.26 7.50
C LEU A 80 5.63 22.78 8.21
N ILE A 81 5.70 21.58 8.79
CA ILE A 81 4.59 21.02 9.58
C ILE A 81 4.26 21.94 10.75
N LYS A 82 5.27 22.42 11.49
CA LYS A 82 5.09 23.38 12.59
C LYS A 82 4.40 24.67 12.13
N ALA A 83 4.83 25.24 11.01
CA ALA A 83 4.22 26.44 10.45
C ALA A 83 2.77 26.23 9.99
N GLN A 84 2.43 25.01 9.56
CA GLN A 84 1.12 24.64 9.02
C GLN A 84 0.30 23.74 9.96
N LEU A 85 0.61 23.72 11.26
CA LEU A 85 -0.06 22.83 12.22
C LEU A 85 -1.57 23.02 12.25
N VAL A 86 -2.03 24.27 12.21
CA VAL A 86 -3.46 24.58 12.28
C VAL A 86 -4.17 24.10 11.00
N PRO A 87 -3.77 24.49 9.77
CA PRO A 87 -4.37 23.96 8.55
C PRO A 87 -4.34 22.43 8.45
N ILE A 88 -3.21 21.80 8.78
CA ILE A 88 -3.06 20.33 8.71
C ILE A 88 -4.02 19.66 9.70
N SER A 89 -4.05 20.10 10.95
CA SER A 89 -4.90 19.48 11.98
C SER A 89 -6.38 19.62 11.66
N VAL A 90 -6.80 20.80 11.18
CA VAL A 90 -8.18 21.05 10.76
C VAL A 90 -8.55 20.16 9.58
N ALA A 91 -7.69 20.08 8.55
CA ALA A 91 -7.93 19.21 7.40
C ALA A 91 -8.04 17.73 7.80
N LEU A 92 -7.18 17.26 8.71
CA LEU A 92 -7.21 15.89 9.21
C LEU A 92 -8.50 15.57 9.97
N VAL A 93 -8.90 16.40 10.93
CA VAL A 93 -10.09 16.15 11.74
C VAL A 93 -11.36 16.23 10.90
N ILE A 94 -11.49 17.25 10.05
CA ILE A 94 -12.67 17.43 9.22
C ILE A 94 -12.77 16.30 8.19
N SER A 95 -11.69 15.98 7.47
CA SER A 95 -11.72 14.89 6.48
C SER A 95 -12.04 13.55 7.13
N PHE A 96 -11.53 13.27 8.33
CA PHE A 96 -11.86 12.07 9.08
C PHE A 96 -13.35 11.99 9.42
N VAL A 97 -13.92 13.04 10.01
CA VAL A 97 -15.35 13.07 10.39
C VAL A 97 -16.25 12.96 9.15
N VAL A 98 -15.93 13.71 8.09
CA VAL A 98 -16.68 13.67 6.83
C VAL A 98 -16.62 12.29 6.21
N THR A 99 -15.44 11.66 6.15
CA THR A 99 -15.27 10.31 5.58
C THR A 99 -16.09 9.29 6.36
N LEU A 100 -16.06 9.32 7.69
CA LEU A 100 -16.88 8.44 8.52
C LEU A 100 -18.37 8.65 8.30
N PHE A 101 -18.83 9.90 8.28
CA PHE A 101 -20.23 10.22 8.08
C PHE A 101 -20.74 9.77 6.70
N VAL A 102 -19.99 10.07 5.63
CA VAL A 102 -20.34 9.67 4.27
C VAL A 102 -20.34 8.14 4.14
N THR A 103 -19.35 7.46 4.70
CA THR A 103 -19.29 5.99 4.71
C THR A 103 -20.50 5.41 5.44
N ALA A 104 -20.83 5.93 6.64
CA ALA A 104 -21.98 5.47 7.42
C ALA A 104 -23.30 5.67 6.65
N LYS A 105 -23.49 6.83 6.03
CA LYS A 105 -24.70 7.11 5.22
C LYS A 105 -24.78 6.25 3.97
N THR A 106 -23.66 6.01 3.31
CA THR A 106 -23.62 5.13 2.12
C THR A 106 -24.06 3.72 2.50
N VAL A 107 -23.55 3.19 3.63
CA VAL A 107 -23.94 1.87 4.12
C VAL A 107 -25.42 1.83 4.55
N GLU A 108 -25.92 2.89 5.21
CA GLU A 108 -27.34 2.99 5.60
C GLU A 108 -28.27 2.97 4.38
N VAL A 109 -27.88 3.66 3.30
CA VAL A 109 -28.66 3.71 2.05
C VAL A 109 -28.62 2.37 1.31
N VAL A 110 -27.46 1.72 1.20
CA VAL A 110 -27.34 0.42 0.49
C VAL A 110 -28.02 -0.72 1.26
N ARG A 111 -28.12 -0.62 2.58
CA ARG A 111 -28.73 -1.65 3.43
C ARG A 111 -30.25 -1.48 3.62
N ARG A 112 -30.81 -0.33 3.23
CA ARG A 112 -32.26 -0.11 3.15
C ARG A 112 -32.77 -0.56 1.78
#